data_AF-A0A2U9IQQ8-F1
#
_entry.id   AF-A0A2U9IQQ8-F1
#
_cell.length_a   1.000
_cell.length_b   1.000
_cell.length_c   1.000
_cell.angle_alpha   90.00
_cell.angle_beta   90.00
_cell.angle_gamma   90.00
#
_symmetry.space_group_name_H-M   'P 1'
#
loop_
_entity.id
_entity.type
_entity.pdbx_description
1 polymer ?
#
loop_
_entity_poly.entity_id
_entity_poly.type
_entity_poly.pdbx_seq_one_letter_code
_entity_poly.pdbx_strand_id
1 'polypeptide(L)'
;MLTEVRIQRNKIRLWKSRIENKVSKFEELSITNARRYNIIAKEYIKEAEQLQKISDFLDKLDILLEMLEIKIETIIYVGYIVNDAPTIVEALKELRKTAQLLSPELSLVIDNIYNGFYSAVTVPENMRIQAKEDAKKILEDAENMIKERKKDSIDINT
;
A
#
# COMPACT_ATOMS: atom_id res chain seq x y z
N MET A 1 9.70 8.05 4.08
CA MET A 1 8.49 7.76 4.87
C MET A 1 8.21 6.27 5.09
N LEU A 2 7.79 5.48 4.08
CA LEU A 2 7.50 4.04 4.28
C LEU A 2 8.68 3.25 4.87
N THR A 3 9.86 3.41 4.29
CA THR A 3 11.10 2.80 4.77
C THR A 3 11.44 3.20 6.20
N GLU A 4 11.19 4.45 6.58
CA GLU A 4 11.46 4.96 7.93
C GLU A 4 10.52 4.30 8.95
N VAL A 5 9.22 4.18 8.65
CA VAL A 5 8.25 3.47 9.50
C VAL A 5 8.69 2.03 9.72
N ARG A 6 9.05 1.30 8.65
CA ARG A 6 9.57 -0.07 8.74
C ARG A 6 10.83 -0.19 9.61
N ILE A 7 11.77 0.75 9.47
CA ILE A 7 12.98 0.79 10.30
C ILE A 7 12.62 0.99 11.78
N GLN A 8 11.68 1.88 12.09
CA GLN A 8 11.26 2.12 13.48
C GLN A 8 10.53 0.90 14.07
N ARG A 9 9.67 0.23 13.30
CA ARG A 9 9.02 -1.03 13.71
C ARG A 9 10.04 -2.10 14.08
N ASN A 10 11.07 -2.29 13.25
CA ASN A 10 12.13 -3.24 13.54
C ASN A 10 12.89 -2.89 14.83
N LYS A 11 13.17 -1.61 15.09
CA LYS A 11 13.80 -1.17 16.34
C LYS A 11 12.91 -1.48 17.56
N ILE A 12 11.60 -1.22 17.47
CA ILE A 12 10.64 -1.50 18.53
C ILE A 12 10.58 -3.00 18.84
N ARG A 13 10.53 -3.85 17.82
CA ARG A 13 10.55 -5.31 17.99
C ARG A 13 11.81 -5.81 18.69
N LEU A 14 12.98 -5.24 18.33
CA LEU A 14 14.24 -5.55 19.01
C LEU A 14 14.22 -5.09 20.47
N TRP A 15 13.65 -3.93 20.77
CA TRP A 15 13.52 -3.44 22.15
C TRP A 15 12.56 -4.28 22.97
N LYS A 16 11.42 -4.66 22.37
CA LYS A 16 10.42 -5.54 22.97
C LYS A 16 11.06 -6.87 23.37
N SER A 17 11.74 -7.54 22.45
CA SER A 17 12.42 -8.81 22.73
C SER A 17 13.40 -8.71 23.90
N ARG A 18 14.15 -7.60 24.00
CA ARG A 18 15.04 -7.35 25.15
C ARG A 18 14.30 -7.15 26.46
N ILE A 19 13.14 -6.51 26.44
CA ILE A 19 12.30 -6.28 27.62
C ILE A 19 11.65 -7.59 28.07
N GLU A 20 11.09 -8.37 27.15
CA GLU A 20 10.51 -9.68 27.46
C GLU A 20 11.53 -10.63 28.09
N ASN A 21 12.75 -10.68 27.55
CA ASN A 21 13.84 -11.46 28.15
C ASN A 21 14.16 -11.01 29.59
N LYS A 22 14.04 -9.70 29.88
CA LYS A 22 14.24 -9.20 31.26
C LYS A 22 13.06 -9.55 32.16
N VAL A 23 11.82 -9.48 31.66
CA VAL A 23 10.62 -9.91 32.39
C VAL A 23 10.77 -11.37 32.82
N SER A 24 11.03 -12.28 31.88
CA SER A 24 11.20 -13.71 32.19
C SER A 24 12.29 -13.95 33.24
N LYS A 25 13.40 -13.20 33.16
CA LYS A 25 14.50 -13.31 34.14
C LYS A 25 14.08 -12.86 35.54
N PHE A 26 13.33 -11.77 35.66
CA PHE A 26 12.85 -11.30 36.96
C PHE A 26 11.80 -12.24 37.55
N GLU A 27 10.93 -12.82 36.73
CA GLU A 27 9.99 -13.86 37.15
C GLU A 27 10.72 -15.11 37.69
N GLU A 28 11.74 -15.59 36.97
CA GLU A 28 12.57 -16.73 37.39
C GLU A 28 13.28 -16.45 38.73
N LEU A 29 13.87 -15.26 38.87
CA LEU A 29 14.53 -14.83 40.11
C LEU A 29 13.54 -14.74 41.27
N SER A 30 12.32 -14.28 41.05
CA SER A 30 11.28 -14.27 42.07
C SER A 30 10.97 -15.69 42.55
N ILE A 31 10.69 -16.62 41.62
CA ILE A 31 10.35 -18.02 41.94
C ILE A 31 11.48 -18.66 42.75
N THR A 32 12.73 -18.44 42.35
CA THR A 32 13.92 -18.99 43.00
C THR A 32 14.08 -18.46 44.44
N ASN A 33 13.77 -17.17 44.66
CA ASN A 33 13.97 -16.52 45.96
C ASN A 33 12.74 -16.59 46.89
N ALA A 34 11.57 -17.01 46.39
CA ALA A 34 10.31 -16.99 47.12
C ALA A 34 10.35 -17.72 48.48
N ARG A 35 11.13 -18.80 48.59
CA ARG A 35 11.20 -19.64 49.80
C ARG A 35 12.13 -19.10 50.90
N ARG A 36 13.23 -18.43 50.54
CA ARG A 36 14.27 -17.99 51.48
C ARG A 36 14.30 -16.48 51.68
N TYR A 37 13.91 -15.71 50.67
CA TYR A 37 14.01 -14.25 50.66
C TYR A 37 12.73 -13.63 50.08
N ASN A 38 11.64 -13.71 50.84
CA ASN A 38 10.30 -13.27 50.41
C ASN A 38 10.26 -11.79 49.97
N ILE A 39 10.92 -10.90 50.73
CA ILE A 39 10.97 -9.46 50.40
C ILE A 39 11.64 -9.25 49.02
N ILE A 40 12.77 -9.93 48.78
CA ILE A 40 13.50 -9.82 47.51
C ILE A 40 12.67 -10.38 46.34
N ALA A 41 12.01 -11.52 46.54
CA ALA A 41 11.13 -12.10 45.53
C ALA A 41 9.97 -11.17 45.14
N LYS A 42 9.38 -10.46 46.11
CA LYS A 42 8.33 -9.45 45.84
C LYS A 42 8.84 -8.27 45.03
N GLU A 43 10.06 -7.79 45.29
CA GLU A 43 10.65 -6.70 44.50
C GLU A 43 10.90 -7.14 43.06
N TYR A 44 11.37 -8.37 42.83
CA TYR A 44 11.51 -8.89 41.46
C TYR A 44 10.18 -9.00 40.71
N ILE A 45 9.08 -9.37 41.39
CA ILE A 45 7.75 -9.36 40.76
C ILE A 45 7.35 -7.95 40.34
N LYS A 46 7.54 -6.95 41.21
CA LYS A 46 7.21 -5.56 40.87
C LYS A 46 8.00 -5.06 39.65
N GLU A 47 9.28 -5.38 39.57
CA GLU A 47 10.12 -5.03 38.43
C GLU A 47 9.64 -5.74 37.14
N ALA A 48 9.28 -7.02 37.22
CA ALA A 48 8.68 -7.76 36.11
C ALA A 48 7.36 -7.11 35.65
N GLU A 49 6.47 -6.74 36.57
CA GLU A 49 5.20 -6.07 36.26
C GLU A 49 5.40 -4.70 35.58
N GLN A 50 6.40 -3.92 36.01
CA GLN A 50 6.73 -2.64 35.37
C GLN A 50 7.23 -2.84 33.95
N LEU A 51 8.14 -3.79 33.75
CA LEU A 51 8.66 -4.13 32.42
C LEU A 51 7.57 -4.71 31.52
N GLN A 52 6.63 -5.49 32.06
CA GLN A 52 5.49 -6.00 31.31
C GLN A 52 4.61 -4.86 30.78
N LYS A 53 4.33 -3.84 31.59
CA LYS A 53 3.60 -2.64 31.13
C LYS A 53 4.31 -1.92 29.99
N ILE A 54 5.65 -1.89 30.01
CA ILE A 54 6.45 -1.31 28.93
C ILE A 54 6.36 -2.20 27.69
N SER A 55 6.42 -3.53 27.84
CA SER A 55 6.22 -4.48 26.74
C SER A 55 4.86 -4.27 26.06
N ASP A 56 3.78 -4.19 26.85
CA ASP A 56 2.43 -3.96 26.34
C ASP A 56 2.29 -2.61 25.60
N PHE A 57 3.01 -1.59 26.07
CA PHE A 57 3.08 -0.31 25.36
C PHE A 57 3.80 -0.44 24.02
N LEU A 58 4.92 -1.16 23.97
CA LEU A 58 5.66 -1.41 22.72
C LEU A 58 4.82 -2.22 21.72
N ASP A 59 3.99 -3.14 22.18
CA ASP A 59 3.04 -3.86 21.32
C ASP A 59 2.02 -2.94 20.69
N LYS A 60 1.40 -2.07 21.49
CA LYS A 60 0.46 -1.08 20.96
C LYS A 60 1.14 -0.17 19.94
N LEU A 61 2.39 0.23 20.19
CA LEU A 61 3.14 1.05 19.27
C LEU A 61 3.48 0.32 17.95
N ASP A 62 3.91 -0.94 17.99
CA ASP A 62 4.18 -1.73 16.77
C ASP A 62 2.90 -1.88 15.94
N ILE A 63 1.75 -2.14 16.57
CA ILE A 63 0.45 -2.23 15.90
C ILE A 63 0.10 -0.90 15.23
N LEU A 64 0.25 0.24 15.92
CA LEU A 64 -0.05 1.54 15.34
C LEU A 64 0.86 1.86 14.14
N LEU A 65 2.14 1.48 14.21
CA LEU A 65 3.07 1.67 13.11
C LEU A 65 2.77 0.73 11.93
N GLU A 66 2.27 -0.48 12.19
CA GLU A 66 1.77 -1.39 11.14
C GLU A 66 0.60 -0.78 10.39
N MET A 67 -0.38 -0.26 11.14
CA MET A 67 -1.52 0.41 10.55
C MET A 67 -1.08 1.61 9.70
N LEU A 68 -0.12 2.39 10.19
CA LEU A 68 0.45 3.50 9.43
C LEU A 68 1.17 3.05 8.16
N GLU A 69 1.94 1.96 8.22
CA GLU A 69 2.62 1.36 7.07
C GLU A 69 1.62 1.00 5.97
N ILE A 70 0.56 0.26 6.31
CA ILE A 70 -0.51 -0.12 5.38
C ILE A 70 -1.16 1.11 4.74
N LYS A 71 -1.41 2.16 5.53
CA LYS A 71 -2.01 3.40 5.02
C LYS A 71 -1.08 4.14 4.06
N ILE A 72 0.22 4.21 4.35
CA ILE A 72 1.21 4.82 3.47
C ILE A 72 1.32 4.05 2.16
N GLU A 73 1.38 2.72 2.21
CA GLU A 73 1.38 1.88 1.00
C GLU A 73 0.14 2.11 0.15
N THR A 74 -1.03 2.14 0.79
CA THR A 74 -2.30 2.43 0.11
C THR A 74 -2.26 3.80 -0.58
N ILE A 75 -1.74 4.84 0.09
CA ILE A 75 -1.61 6.18 -0.48
C ILE A 75 -0.66 6.17 -1.68
N ILE A 76 0.46 5.44 -1.61
CA ILE A 76 1.39 5.29 -2.74
C ILE A 76 0.68 4.66 -3.94
N TYR A 77 -0.05 3.56 -3.72
CA TYR A 77 -0.83 2.90 -4.79
C TYR A 77 -1.91 3.80 -5.37
N VAL A 78 -2.67 4.50 -4.53
CA VAL A 78 -3.65 5.49 -4.99
C VAL A 78 -2.97 6.60 -5.78
N GLY A 79 -1.79 7.05 -5.35
CA GLY A 79 -0.96 7.99 -6.09
C GLY A 79 -0.68 7.51 -7.51
N TYR A 80 -0.23 6.27 -7.69
CA TYR A 80 -0.02 5.70 -9.03
C TYR A 80 -1.31 5.68 -9.86
N ILE A 81 -2.42 5.24 -9.27
CA ILE A 81 -3.72 5.22 -9.96
C ILE A 81 -4.13 6.62 -10.42
N VAL A 82 -4.01 7.63 -9.56
CA VAL A 82 -4.44 9.00 -9.84
C VAL A 82 -3.53 9.70 -10.85
N ASN A 83 -2.26 9.30 -10.98
CA ASN A 83 -1.34 9.89 -11.95
C ASN A 83 -1.39 9.19 -13.33
N ASP A 84 -1.50 7.86 -13.36
CA ASP A 84 -1.29 7.11 -14.61
C ASP A 84 -2.61 6.71 -15.29
N ALA A 85 -3.62 6.32 -14.52
CA ALA A 85 -4.88 5.83 -15.07
C ALA A 85 -5.70 6.91 -15.82
N PRO A 86 -5.73 8.20 -15.43
CA PRO A 86 -6.52 9.20 -16.14
C PRO A 86 -6.14 9.35 -17.60
N THR A 87 -4.86 9.21 -17.95
CA THR A 87 -4.39 9.32 -19.34
C THR A 87 -4.97 8.20 -20.20
N ILE A 88 -5.05 6.97 -19.68
CA ILE A 88 -5.69 5.84 -20.37
C ILE A 88 -7.19 6.08 -20.51
N VAL A 89 -7.85 6.59 -19.47
CA VAL A 89 -9.29 6.85 -19.48
C VAL A 89 -9.66 7.99 -20.44
N GLU A 90 -8.84 9.04 -20.53
CA GLU A 90 -9.00 10.09 -21.53
C GLU A 90 -8.65 9.59 -22.95
N ALA A 91 -7.71 8.65 -23.11
CA ALA A 91 -7.47 7.96 -24.38
C ALA A 91 -8.69 7.15 -24.83
N LEU A 92 -9.37 6.43 -23.93
CA LEU A 92 -10.64 5.77 -24.23
C LEU A 92 -11.69 6.77 -24.71
N LYS A 93 -11.79 7.94 -24.07
CA LYS A 93 -12.70 9.00 -24.50
C LYS A 93 -12.38 9.52 -25.90
N GLU A 94 -11.10 9.62 -26.26
CA GLU A 94 -10.71 10.00 -27.62
C GLU A 94 -11.06 8.89 -28.62
N LEU A 95 -10.81 7.62 -28.28
CA LEU A 95 -11.21 6.45 -29.07
C LEU A 95 -12.73 6.37 -29.29
N ARG A 96 -13.51 6.86 -28.33
CA ARG A 96 -14.98 6.94 -28.42
C ARG A 96 -15.44 7.63 -29.70
N LYS A 97 -14.72 8.67 -30.16
CA LYS A 97 -15.07 9.42 -31.37
C LYS A 97 -15.08 8.50 -32.59
N THR A 98 -14.09 7.62 -32.68
CA THR A 98 -14.02 6.58 -33.72
C THR A 98 -15.07 5.49 -33.49
N ALA A 99 -15.27 5.05 -32.25
CA ALA A 99 -16.25 4.03 -31.92
C ALA A 99 -17.69 4.46 -32.26
N GLN A 100 -18.04 5.74 -32.07
CA GLN A 100 -19.35 6.30 -32.42
C GLN A 100 -19.65 6.18 -33.91
N LEU A 101 -18.63 6.26 -34.77
CA LEU A 101 -18.76 6.06 -36.22
C LEU A 101 -18.99 4.59 -36.59
N LEU A 102 -18.52 3.66 -35.75
CA LEU A 102 -18.61 2.21 -35.99
C LEU A 102 -19.91 1.61 -35.43
N SER A 103 -20.27 1.95 -34.19
CA SER A 103 -21.49 1.47 -33.52
C SER A 103 -21.82 2.34 -32.30
N PRO A 104 -23.10 2.73 -32.11
CA PRO A 104 -23.57 3.41 -30.91
C PRO A 104 -23.31 2.61 -29.62
N GLU A 105 -23.45 1.28 -29.67
CA GLU A 105 -23.23 0.38 -28.54
C GLU A 105 -21.78 0.42 -28.06
N LEU A 106 -20.80 0.45 -28.97
CA LEU A 106 -19.38 0.58 -28.62
C LEU A 106 -19.09 1.92 -27.93
N SER A 107 -19.73 3.01 -28.39
CA SER A 107 -19.62 4.32 -27.75
C SER A 107 -20.16 4.29 -26.32
N LEU A 108 -21.28 3.61 -26.08
CA LEU A 108 -21.88 3.46 -24.75
C LEU A 108 -20.99 2.66 -23.78
N VAL A 109 -20.34 1.60 -24.25
CA VAL A 109 -19.40 0.82 -23.42
C VAL A 109 -18.26 1.72 -22.93
N ILE A 110 -17.70 2.54 -23.83
CA ILE A 110 -16.63 3.47 -23.48
C ILE A 110 -17.10 4.53 -22.49
N ASP A 111 -18.30 5.10 -22.70
CA ASP A 111 -18.88 6.07 -21.77
C ASP A 111 -19.10 5.50 -20.38
N ASN A 112 -19.56 4.26 -20.28
CA ASN A 112 -19.77 3.59 -19.00
C ASN A 112 -18.45 3.40 -18.23
N ILE A 113 -17.38 3.04 -18.94
CA ILE A 113 -16.04 2.92 -18.33
C ILE A 113 -15.53 4.29 -17.89
N TYR A 114 -15.63 5.30 -18.75
CA TYR A 114 -15.18 6.67 -18.46
C TYR A 114 -15.88 7.24 -17.23
N ASN A 115 -17.21 7.17 -17.22
CA ASN A 115 -18.02 7.69 -16.11
C ASN A 115 -17.82 6.87 -14.83
N GLY A 116 -17.72 5.54 -14.96
CA GLY A 116 -17.42 4.65 -13.84
C GLY A 116 -16.12 5.04 -13.13
N PHE A 117 -15.05 5.26 -13.89
CA PHE A 117 -13.76 5.68 -13.34
C PHE A 117 -13.85 7.01 -12.59
N TYR A 118 -14.36 8.07 -13.22
CA TYR A 118 -14.43 9.40 -12.60
C TYR A 118 -15.49 9.52 -11.49
N SER A 119 -16.42 8.58 -11.39
CA SER A 119 -17.32 8.46 -10.24
C SER A 119 -16.63 7.83 -9.02
N ALA A 120 -15.64 6.97 -9.24
CA ALA A 120 -14.93 6.24 -8.20
C ALA A 120 -13.63 6.92 -7.74
N VAL A 121 -13.00 7.71 -8.62
CA VAL A 121 -11.69 8.32 -8.38
C VAL A 121 -11.75 9.83 -8.57
N THR A 122 -11.42 10.57 -7.51
CA THR A 122 -11.25 12.03 -7.59
C THR A 122 -9.87 12.35 -8.14
N VAL A 123 -9.82 12.76 -9.40
CA VAL A 123 -8.59 13.19 -10.08
C VAL A 123 -8.47 14.72 -9.99
N PRO A 124 -7.33 15.27 -9.51
CA PRO A 124 -7.08 16.71 -9.54
C PRO A 124 -7.18 17.30 -10.96
N GLU A 125 -7.72 18.52 -11.08
CA GLU A 125 -8.00 19.12 -12.39
C GLU A 125 -6.74 19.32 -13.24
N ASN A 126 -5.61 19.68 -12.62
CA ASN A 126 -4.33 19.81 -13.32
C ASN A 126 -3.86 18.48 -13.93
N MET A 127 -4.01 17.36 -13.22
CA MET A 127 -3.67 16.04 -13.74
C MET A 127 -4.61 15.64 -14.87
N ARG A 128 -5.90 16.00 -14.76
CA ARG A 128 -6.88 15.74 -15.82
C ARG A 128 -6.58 16.51 -17.10
N ILE A 129 -6.13 17.77 -16.99
CA ILE A 129 -5.72 18.57 -18.15
C ILE A 129 -4.53 17.89 -18.84
N GLN A 130 -3.49 17.54 -18.08
CA GLN A 130 -2.32 16.85 -18.63
C GLN A 130 -2.68 15.49 -19.26
N ALA A 131 -3.52 14.69 -18.60
CA ALA A 131 -4.00 13.41 -19.11
C ALA A 131 -4.71 13.54 -20.47
N LYS A 132 -5.47 14.61 -20.70
CA LYS A 132 -6.11 14.87 -22.01
C LYS A 132 -5.10 15.20 -23.11
N GLU A 133 -4.02 15.90 -22.77
CA GLU A 133 -2.95 16.22 -23.72
C GLU A 133 -2.17 14.96 -24.11
N ASP A 134 -1.90 14.08 -23.14
CA ASP A 134 -1.13 12.85 -23.35
C ASP A 134 -1.97 11.68 -23.90
N ALA A 135 -3.30 11.73 -23.79
CA ALA A 135 -4.23 10.70 -24.27
C ALA A 135 -4.02 10.31 -25.75
N LYS A 136 -3.69 11.28 -26.61
CA LYS A 136 -3.46 11.03 -28.04
C LYS A 136 -2.21 10.18 -28.28
N LYS A 137 -1.15 10.39 -27.51
CA LYS A 137 0.09 9.61 -27.60
C LYS A 137 -0.18 8.16 -27.20
N ILE A 138 -0.95 7.95 -26.13
CA ILE A 138 -1.34 6.60 -25.69
C ILE A 138 -2.14 5.86 -26.77
N LEU A 139 -3.04 6.55 -27.50
CA LEU A 139 -3.74 5.95 -28.62
C LEU A 139 -2.80 5.58 -29.77
N GLU A 140 -1.87 6.47 -30.12
CA GLU A 140 -0.88 6.22 -31.16
C GLU A 140 0.02 5.01 -30.80
N ASP A 141 0.46 4.92 -29.55
CA ASP A 141 1.21 3.79 -29.03
C ASP A 141 0.40 2.49 -29.15
N ALA A 142 -0.89 2.51 -28.77
CA ALA A 142 -1.77 1.36 -28.91
C ALA A 142 -1.95 0.93 -30.37
N GLU A 143 -2.08 1.87 -31.31
CA GLU A 143 -2.14 1.58 -32.73
C GLU A 143 -0.84 0.96 -33.24
N ASN A 144 0.32 1.46 -32.80
CA ASN A 144 1.63 0.92 -33.16
C ASN A 144 1.81 -0.51 -32.64
N MET A 145 1.42 -0.79 -31.40
CA MET A 145 1.44 -2.15 -30.84
C MET A 145 0.55 -3.12 -31.63
N ILE A 146 -0.60 -2.66 -32.13
CA ILE A 146 -1.47 -3.48 -33.00
C ILE A 146 -0.77 -3.76 -34.34
N LYS A 147 -0.11 -2.77 -34.94
CA LYS A 147 0.63 -2.94 -36.20
C LYS A 147 1.78 -3.94 -36.04
N GLU A 148 2.54 -3.86 -34.94
CA GLU A 148 3.63 -4.80 -34.63
C GLU A 148 3.11 -6.23 -34.48
N ARG A 149 2.07 -6.44 -33.67
CA ARG A 149 1.45 -7.78 -33.50
C ARG A 149 0.98 -8.40 -34.83
N LYS A 150 0.45 -7.57 -35.73
CA LYS A 150 0.04 -8.03 -37.06
C LYS A 150 1.22 -8.45 -37.94
N LYS A 151 2.35 -7.73 -37.88
CA LYS A 151 3.57 -8.12 -38.60
C LYS A 151 4.11 -9.46 -38.09
N ASP A 152 4.23 -9.62 -36.78
CA ASP A 152 4.70 -10.87 -36.17
C ASP A 152 3.81 -12.07 -36.56
N SER A 153 2.49 -11.87 -36.68
CA SER A 153 1.56 -12.94 -37.09
C SER A 153 1.65 -13.35 -38.57
N ILE A 154 2.22 -12.49 -39.42
CA ILE A 154 2.42 -12.75 -40.85
C ILE A 154 3.74 -13.51 -41.08
N ASP A 155 4.78 -13.18 -40.31
CA ASP A 155 6.09 -13.83 -40.40
C ASP A 155 6.12 -15.27 -39.86
N ILE A 156 5.12 -15.70 -39.07
CA ILE A 156 5.01 -17.10 -38.59
C ILE A 156 4.31 -18.01 -39.63
N ASN A 157 3.61 -17.44 -40.61
CA ASN A 157 2.84 -18.17 -41.62
C ASN A 157 3.47 -18.12 -43.03
N THR A 158 4.72 -17.69 -43.15
CA THR A 158 5.52 -17.70 -44.39
C THR A 158 6.78 -18.52 -44.18
#